data_AF-A0A7D9KA72-F1
#
_entry.id   AF-A0A7D9KA72-F1
#
_cell.length_a   1.000
_cell.length_b   1.000
_cell.length_c   1.000
_cell.angle_alpha   90.00
_cell.angle_beta   90.00
_cell.angle_gamma   90.00
#
_symmetry.space_group_name_H-M   'P 1'
#
loop_
_entity.id
_entity.type
_entity.pdbx_description
1 polymer ?
#
loop_
_entity_poly.entity_id
_entity_poly.type
_entity_poly.pdbx_seq_one_letter_code
_entity_poly.pdbx_strand_id
1 'polypeptide(L)'
;MPSLISFKSYGSLINPSTSVLKTVKVADSRLRLLAAKWSNLPEKALETLQRDVLQEVKPSAFQSLQQHSQDTHVLDKDLRDDHMTILVKKITDLYSKIFLHQFSKVYSERIVRQEAPSKRQKLNKFILFGND
;
A
#
# COMPACT_ATOMS: atom_id res chain seq x y z
N MET A 1 -6.55 -22.71 -11.09
CA MET A 1 -5.73 -22.07 -10.03
C MET A 1 -6.70 -21.50 -8.98
N PRO A 2 -6.87 -22.13 -7.80
CA PRO A 2 -7.72 -21.59 -6.76
C PRO A 2 -7.12 -20.27 -6.25
N SER A 3 -7.94 -19.22 -6.13
CA SER A 3 -7.47 -17.91 -5.65
C SER A 3 -7.03 -18.02 -4.19
N LEU A 4 -5.85 -17.50 -3.85
CA LEU A 4 -5.36 -17.28 -2.47
C LEU A 4 -6.29 -16.41 -1.60
N ILE A 5 -7.40 -15.95 -2.16
CA ILE A 5 -8.47 -15.23 -1.48
C ILE A 5 -9.56 -16.25 -1.12
N SER A 6 -9.29 -17.17 -0.18
CA SER A 6 -10.39 -17.75 0.58
C SER A 6 -10.69 -16.77 1.71
N PHE A 7 -11.56 -15.79 1.44
CA PHE A 7 -12.20 -15.06 2.52
C PHE A 7 -13.06 -16.07 3.27
N LYS A 8 -12.53 -16.66 4.34
CA LYS A 8 -13.38 -17.32 5.34
C LYS A 8 -14.25 -16.22 5.92
N SER A 9 -15.46 -16.09 5.36
CA SER A 9 -16.46 -15.13 5.80
C SER A 9 -16.90 -15.51 7.21
N TYR A 10 -16.26 -14.92 8.22
CA TYR A 10 -16.75 -14.96 9.59
C TYR A 10 -17.81 -13.86 9.77
N GLY A 11 -18.93 -13.97 9.04
CA GLY A 11 -20.23 -13.30 9.22
C GLY A 11 -20.32 -11.76 9.31
N SER A 12 -19.21 -11.06 9.54
CA SER A 12 -19.13 -9.66 9.95
C SER A 12 -18.04 -8.89 9.20
N LEU A 13 -17.24 -9.57 8.37
CA LEU A 13 -16.22 -8.94 7.54
C LEU A 13 -16.86 -8.37 6.28
N ILE A 14 -16.55 -7.11 5.98
CA ILE A 14 -17.02 -6.43 4.77
C ILE A 14 -16.33 -7.04 3.56
N ASN A 15 -17.12 -7.49 2.58
CA ASN A 15 -16.60 -7.98 1.30
C ASN A 15 -16.24 -6.78 0.41
N PRO A 16 -14.96 -6.59 0.03
CA PRO A 16 -14.57 -5.51 -0.85
C PRO A 16 -15.09 -5.76 -2.27
N SER A 17 -15.43 -4.69 -2.99
CA SER A 17 -15.79 -4.80 -4.40
C SER A 17 -14.59 -5.24 -5.25
N THR A 18 -14.87 -5.84 -6.41
CA THR A 18 -13.84 -6.26 -7.37
C THR A 18 -12.96 -5.10 -7.83
N SER A 19 -13.53 -3.90 -7.95
CA SER A 19 -12.81 -2.67 -8.32
C SER A 19 -11.85 -2.21 -7.23
N VAL A 20 -12.24 -2.32 -5.95
CA VAL A 20 -11.34 -2.04 -4.82
C VAL A 20 -10.19 -3.04 -4.80
N LEU A 21 -10.48 -4.34 -4.93
CA LEU A 21 -9.45 -5.38 -4.98
C LEU A 21 -8.48 -5.17 -6.14
N LYS A 22 -8.97 -4.76 -7.32
CA LYS A 22 -8.12 -4.46 -8.47
C LYS A 22 -7.20 -3.28 -8.19
N THR A 23 -7.74 -2.20 -7.64
CA THR A 23 -6.96 -1.01 -7.26
C THR A 23 -5.85 -1.38 -6.28
N VAL A 24 -6.18 -2.15 -5.24
CA VAL A 24 -5.22 -2.62 -4.24
C VAL A 24 -4.16 -3.52 -4.86
N LYS A 25 -4.51 -4.44 -5.76
CA LYS A 25 -3.53 -5.32 -6.43
C LYS A 25 -2.50 -4.54 -7.24
N VAL A 26 -2.95 -3.53 -7.99
CA VAL A 26 -2.05 -2.68 -8.77
C VAL A 26 -1.15 -1.87 -7.82
N ALA A 27 -1.74 -1.26 -6.77
CA ALA A 27 -0.98 -0.52 -5.76
C ALA A 27 0.07 -1.39 -5.05
N ASP A 28 -0.27 -2.63 -4.65
CA ASP A 28 0.63 -3.60 -4.03
C ASP A 28 1.81 -3.95 -4.93
N SER A 29 1.55 -4.27 -6.20
CA SER A 29 2.60 -4.56 -7.18
C SER A 29 3.63 -3.41 -7.28
N ARG A 30 3.14 -2.18 -7.39
CA ARG A 30 3.98 -0.98 -7.50
C ARG A 30 4.70 -0.67 -6.19
N LEU A 31 4.04 -0.80 -5.05
CA LEU A 31 4.65 -0.60 -3.72
C LEU A 31 5.74 -1.61 -3.42
N ARG A 32 5.56 -2.90 -3.79
CA ARG A 32 6.59 -3.92 -3.65
C ARG A 32 7.81 -3.61 -4.51
N LEU A 33 7.61 -3.16 -5.75
CA LEU A 33 8.70 -2.75 -6.62
C LEU A 33 9.46 -1.52 -6.06
N LEU A 34 8.75 -0.57 -5.46
CA LEU A 34 9.36 0.56 -4.77
C LEU A 34 10.13 0.09 -3.54
N ALA A 35 9.51 -0.73 -2.69
CA ALA A 35 10.11 -1.25 -1.46
C ALA A 35 11.34 -2.13 -1.70
N ALA A 36 11.36 -2.90 -2.79
CA ALA A 36 12.52 -3.72 -3.17
C ALA A 36 13.77 -2.89 -3.48
N LYS A 37 13.59 -1.61 -3.83
CA LYS A 37 14.68 -0.69 -4.17
C LYS A 37 15.12 0.20 -3.00
N TRP A 38 14.56 0.04 -1.80
CA TRP A 38 14.65 1.09 -0.77
C TRP A 38 15.84 1.02 0.18
N SER A 39 16.58 2.14 0.19
CA SER A 39 17.29 2.71 1.34
C SER A 39 16.68 4.06 1.81
N ASN A 40 15.99 4.82 0.95
CA ASN A 40 15.24 6.04 1.28
C ASN A 40 14.06 6.26 0.31
N LEU A 41 12.92 6.74 0.82
CA LEU A 41 11.68 6.94 0.06
C LEU A 41 11.56 8.42 -0.35
N PRO A 42 11.57 8.75 -1.65
CA PRO A 42 11.45 10.15 -2.06
C PRO A 42 10.06 10.70 -1.73
N GLU A 43 9.99 11.95 -1.28
CA GLU A 43 8.77 12.62 -0.82
C GLU A 43 7.61 12.54 -1.83
N LYS A 44 7.94 12.55 -3.13
CA LYS A 44 6.97 12.46 -4.24
C LYS A 44 6.65 11.04 -4.72
N ALA A 45 7.21 10.00 -4.11
CA ALA A 45 7.02 8.62 -4.56
C ALA A 45 5.55 8.17 -4.47
N LEU A 46 4.85 8.63 -3.43
CA LEU A 46 3.43 8.30 -3.22
C LEU A 46 2.52 9.00 -4.24
N GLU A 47 2.85 10.23 -4.64
CA GLU A 47 2.11 10.95 -5.68
C GLU A 47 2.28 10.28 -7.05
N THR A 48 3.51 9.87 -7.38
CA THR A 48 3.79 9.12 -8.61
C THR A 48 3.07 7.77 -8.62
N LEU A 49 3.12 7.04 -7.49
CA LEU A 49 2.38 5.79 -7.31
C LEU A 49 0.87 5.98 -7.55
N GLN A 50 0.27 7.02 -6.97
CA GLN A 50 -1.15 7.32 -7.15
C GLN A 50 -1.49 7.59 -8.61
N ARG A 51 -0.62 8.33 -9.33
CA ARG A 51 -0.80 8.60 -10.76
C ARG A 51 -0.72 7.32 -11.59
N ASP A 52 0.28 6.47 -11.32
CA ASP A 52 0.48 5.22 -12.06
C ASP A 52 -0.68 4.24 -11.84
N VAL A 53 -1.11 4.08 -10.59
CA VAL A 53 -2.27 3.24 -10.24
C VAL A 53 -3.53 3.79 -10.93
N LEU A 54 -3.72 5.11 -10.93
CA LEU A 54 -4.85 5.74 -11.60
C LEU A 54 -4.86 5.45 -13.10
N GLN A 55 -3.73 5.63 -13.79
CA GLN A 55 -3.64 5.37 -15.23
C GLN A 55 -3.99 3.92 -15.59
N GLU A 56 -3.57 2.96 -14.77
CA GLU A 56 -3.78 1.54 -15.02
C GLU A 56 -5.21 1.08 -14.66
N VAL A 57 -5.80 1.67 -13.61
CA VAL A 57 -7.10 1.25 -13.05
C VAL A 57 -8.28 1.96 -13.72
N LYS A 58 -8.12 3.24 -14.10
CA LYS A 58 -9.16 4.09 -14.70
C LYS A 58 -9.93 3.45 -15.87
N PRO A 59 -9.32 2.74 -16.83
CA PRO A 59 -10.08 2.20 -17.96
C PRO A 59 -11.01 1.02 -17.61
N SER A 60 -10.96 0.48 -16.38
CA SER A 60 -11.54 -0.85 -16.11
C SER A 60 -12.09 -1.06 -14.70
N ALA A 61 -11.99 -0.08 -13.81
CA ALA A 61 -12.58 -0.14 -12.48
C ALA A 61 -13.74 0.86 -12.37
N PHE A 62 -14.68 0.55 -11.48
CA PHE A 62 -15.87 1.36 -11.16
C PHE A 62 -16.61 1.96 -12.38
N GLN A 63 -16.79 1.17 -13.44
CA GLN A 63 -17.50 1.57 -14.66
C GLN A 63 -18.92 2.10 -14.40
N SER A 64 -19.61 1.57 -13.39
CA SER A 64 -20.94 2.05 -12.97
C SER A 64 -20.92 3.49 -12.45
N LEU A 65 -19.85 3.90 -11.75
CA LEU A 65 -19.65 5.29 -11.32
C LEU A 65 -19.31 6.19 -12.50
N GLN A 66 -18.54 5.68 -13.46
CA GLN A 66 -18.22 6.41 -14.68
C GLN A 66 -19.47 6.69 -15.51
N GLN A 67 -20.36 5.70 -15.63
CA GLN A 67 -21.64 5.85 -16.32
C GLN A 67 -22.56 6.84 -15.60
N HIS A 68 -22.72 6.72 -14.27
CA HIS A 68 -23.49 7.67 -13.47
C HIS A 68 -22.91 9.10 -13.57
N SER A 69 -21.60 9.26 -13.57
CA SER A 69 -20.97 10.57 -13.74
C SER A 69 -21.28 11.20 -15.10
N GLN A 70 -21.35 10.40 -16.18
CA GLN A 70 -21.70 10.89 -17.51
C GLN A 70 -23.18 11.28 -17.61
N ASP A 71 -24.06 10.52 -16.96
CA ASP A 71 -25.50 10.76 -16.95
C ASP A 71 -25.88 12.00 -16.12
N THR A 72 -25.10 12.33 -15.07
CA THR A 72 -25.44 13.40 -14.12
C THR A 72 -24.72 14.73 -14.39
N HIS A 73 -23.56 14.73 -15.09
CA HIS A 73 -22.73 15.93 -15.29
C HIS A 73 -22.70 16.49 -16.73
N VAL A 74 -23.79 16.33 -17.51
CA VAL A 74 -23.88 16.91 -18.86
C VAL A 74 -23.70 18.45 -18.87
N LEU A 75 -23.90 19.14 -17.74
CA LEU A 75 -23.86 20.61 -17.64
C LEU A 75 -22.68 21.19 -16.84
N ASP A 76 -21.96 20.40 -16.03
CA ASP A 76 -20.88 20.90 -15.15
C ASP A 76 -19.51 20.34 -15.60
N LYS A 77 -19.03 20.78 -16.75
CA LYS A 77 -17.74 20.34 -17.33
C LYS A 77 -16.49 20.75 -16.55
N ASP A 78 -16.60 21.56 -15.48
CA ASP A 78 -15.46 22.23 -14.85
C ASP A 78 -15.11 21.81 -13.41
N LEU A 79 -15.79 20.82 -12.81
CA LEU A 79 -15.51 20.45 -11.42
C LEU A 79 -14.48 19.32 -11.32
N ARG A 80 -13.21 19.75 -11.33
CA ARG A 80 -12.06 19.23 -10.55
C ARG A 80 -12.22 17.81 -9.98
N ASP A 81 -11.37 16.91 -10.49
CA ASP A 81 -11.19 15.51 -10.06
C ASP A 81 -12.48 14.67 -10.12
N ASP A 82 -12.71 14.06 -11.30
CA ASP A 82 -13.60 12.90 -11.53
C ASP A 82 -13.69 12.01 -10.27
N HIS A 83 -14.90 11.71 -9.77
CA HIS A 83 -15.13 10.94 -8.54
C HIS A 83 -14.31 9.63 -8.49
N MET A 84 -14.08 9.05 -9.66
CA MET A 84 -13.19 7.91 -9.88
C MET A 84 -11.76 8.18 -9.41
N THR A 85 -11.23 9.31 -9.81
CA THR A 85 -9.87 9.77 -9.49
C THR A 85 -9.73 9.96 -7.99
N ILE A 86 -10.72 10.59 -7.35
CA ILE A 86 -10.74 10.77 -5.89
C ILE A 86 -10.72 9.41 -5.19
N LEU A 87 -11.58 8.48 -5.63
CA LEU A 87 -11.74 7.19 -4.99
C LEU A 87 -10.48 6.30 -5.14
N VAL A 88 -9.90 6.25 -6.35
CA VAL A 88 -8.65 5.51 -6.60
C VAL A 88 -7.49 6.09 -5.80
N LYS A 89 -7.32 7.42 -5.80
CA LYS A 89 -6.29 8.08 -4.97
C LYS A 89 -6.47 7.74 -3.49
N LYS A 90 -7.71 7.75 -2.99
CA LYS A 90 -8.01 7.46 -1.58
C LYS A 90 -7.72 6.00 -1.20
N ILE A 91 -8.10 5.04 -2.05
CA ILE A 91 -7.80 3.63 -1.84
C ILE A 91 -6.28 3.41 -1.83
N THR A 92 -5.57 3.99 -2.80
CA THR A 92 -4.12 3.87 -2.89
C THR A 92 -3.42 4.51 -1.69
N ASP A 93 -3.86 5.68 -1.22
CA ASP A 93 -3.33 6.34 -0.01
C ASP A 93 -3.50 5.45 1.24
N LEU A 94 -4.72 4.97 1.49
CA LEU A 94 -5.02 4.12 2.64
C LEU A 94 -4.21 2.81 2.60
N TYR A 95 -4.15 2.17 1.44
CA TYR A 95 -3.38 0.95 1.29
C TYR A 95 -1.87 1.19 1.48
N SER A 96 -1.34 2.29 0.94
CA SER A 96 0.08 2.65 1.09
C SER A 96 0.46 2.83 2.56
N LYS A 97 -0.39 3.49 3.36
CA LYS A 97 -0.18 3.64 4.81
C LYS A 97 -0.10 2.30 5.53
N ILE A 98 -1.03 1.38 5.23
CA ILE A 98 -1.04 0.03 5.82
C ILE A 98 0.21 -0.74 5.40
N PHE A 99 0.54 -0.70 4.10
CA PHE A 99 1.72 -1.38 3.56
C PHE A 99 3.00 -0.88 4.21
N LEU A 100 3.21 0.44 4.27
CA LEU A 100 4.40 1.04 4.87
C LEU A 100 4.52 0.70 6.35
N HIS A 101 3.44 0.78 7.11
CA HIS A 101 3.44 0.39 8.52
C HIS A 101 3.89 -1.06 8.71
N GLN A 102 3.31 -1.98 7.94
CA GLN A 102 3.63 -3.40 8.02
C GLN A 102 5.06 -3.68 7.56
N PHE A 103 5.49 -3.03 6.46
CA PHE A 103 6.84 -3.15 5.94
C PHE A 103 7.88 -2.66 6.95
N SER A 104 7.67 -1.48 7.55
CA SER A 104 8.54 -0.93 8.60
C SER A 104 8.61 -1.84 9.83
N LYS A 105 7.48 -2.43 10.25
CA LYS A 105 7.45 -3.40 11.35
C LYS A 105 8.32 -4.62 11.06
N VAL A 106 8.10 -5.27 9.91
CA VAL A 106 8.87 -6.46 9.50
C VAL A 106 10.36 -6.13 9.33
N TYR A 107 10.67 -4.98 8.73
CA TYR A 107 12.03 -4.54 8.53
C TYR A 107 12.74 -4.26 9.87
N SER A 108 12.08 -3.58 10.80
CA SER A 108 12.62 -3.31 12.14
C SER A 108 12.87 -4.59 12.92
N GLU A 109 11.92 -5.54 12.89
CA GLU A 109 12.10 -6.87 13.50
C GLU A 109 13.31 -7.61 12.91
N ARG A 110 13.53 -7.50 11.60
CA ARG A 110 14.69 -8.10 10.93
C ARG A 110 16.00 -7.46 11.38
N ILE A 111 16.09 -6.13 11.46
CA ILE A 111 17.28 -5.42 11.97
C ILE A 111 17.55 -5.83 13.40
N VAL A 112 16.53 -5.80 14.28
CA VAL A 112 16.70 -6.20 15.69
C VAL A 112 17.21 -7.63 15.80
N ARG A 113 16.68 -8.58 15.01
CA ARG A 113 17.17 -9.97 15.02
C ARG A 113 18.60 -10.12 14.49
N GLN A 114 19.02 -9.28 13.54
CA GLN A 114 20.38 -9.28 13.01
C GLN A 114 21.38 -8.61 13.96
N GLU A 115 20.97 -7.56 14.68
CA GLU A 115 21.82 -6.81 15.60
C GLU A 115 21.83 -7.34 17.04
N ALA A 116 20.77 -8.01 17.49
CA ALA A 116 20.65 -8.55 18.85
C ALA A 116 21.79 -9.51 19.24
N PRO A 117 22.27 -10.42 18.37
CA PRO A 117 23.43 -11.25 18.68
C PRO A 117 24.69 -10.41 18.93
N SER A 118 24.92 -9.39 18.10
CA SER A 118 26.06 -8.47 18.18
C SER A 118 26.02 -7.60 19.45
N LYS A 119 24.86 -7.05 19.80
CA LYS A 119 24.69 -6.25 21.02
C LYS A 119 24.85 -7.09 22.28
N ARG A 120 24.29 -8.31 22.31
CA ARG A 120 24.45 -9.24 23.44
C ARG A 120 25.90 -9.73 23.57
N GLN A 121 26.59 -10.00 22.47
CA GLN A 121 28.01 -10.34 22.47
C GLN A 121 28.88 -9.19 22.97
N LYS A 122 28.62 -7.94 22.53
CA LYS A 122 29.31 -6.75 23.07
C LYS A 122 29.07 -6.56 24.56
N LEU A 123 27.82 -6.74 25.02
CA LEU A 123 27.48 -6.63 26.44
C LEU A 123 28.16 -7.73 27.27
N ASN A 124 28.12 -8.99 26.81
CA ASN A 124 28.81 -10.09 27.47
C ASN A 124 30.31 -9.87 27.50
N LYS A 125 30.91 -9.36 26.42
CA LYS A 125 32.34 -9.01 26.38
C LYS A 125 32.66 -7.89 27.36
N PHE A 126 31.80 -6.88 27.48
CA PHE A 126 31.97 -5.82 28.47
C PHE A 126 31.80 -6.31 29.92
N ILE A 127 30.92 -7.27 30.18
CA ILE A 127 30.75 -7.87 31.52
C ILE A 127 31.92 -8.79 31.88
N LEU A 128 32.42 -9.58 30.92
CA LEU A 128 33.48 -10.56 31.15
C LEU A 128 34.89 -9.93 31.14
N PHE A 129 35.07 -8.82 30.42
CA PHE A 129 36.37 -8.16 30.25
C PHE A 129 36.27 -6.66 30.58
N GLY A 130 35.38 -6.31 31.52
CA GLY A 130 35.11 -4.92 31.88
C GLY A 130 36.34 -4.21 32.44
N ASN A 131 36.77 -3.18 31.71
CA ASN A 131 37.85 -2.23 32.03
C ASN A 131 39.23 -2.84 32.33
N ASP A 132 40.00 -3.12 31.27
CA ASP A 132 41.44 -2.79 31.22
C ASP A 132 41.64 -1.66 30.20
#